data_AF-A0A0Q6NU70-F1
#
_entry.id   AF-A0A0Q6NU70-F1
#
_cell.length_a   1.000
_cell.length_b   1.000
_cell.length_c   1.000
_cell.angle_alpha   90.00
_cell.angle_beta   90.00
_cell.angle_gamma   90.00
#
_symmetry.space_group_name_H-M   'P 1'
#
loop_
_entity.id
_entity.type
_entity.pdbx_description
1 polymer ?
#
loop_
_entity_poly.entity_id
_entity_poly.type
_entity_poly.pdbx_seq_one_letter_code
_entity_poly.pdbx_strand_id
1 'polypeptide(L)'
;MLSQDDIYRLEIRVRLHAESLRKAAESFDTSAAPEVRSYAARVRIDADEFDQVGNLLVGLQGDWTRLGPMVREGYKAVMAEFERKKADAAARRSEAVHGDSSDPELVARGKALSAA
;
A
#
# COMPACT_ATOMS: atom_id res chain seq x y z
N MET A 1 -14.64 -11.48 -1.81
CA MET A 1 -14.03 -11.33 -3.14
C MET A 1 -14.59 -10.06 -3.75
N LEU A 2 -13.76 -9.19 -4.35
CA LEU A 2 -14.25 -7.92 -4.91
C LEU A 2 -15.28 -8.21 -6.02
N SER A 3 -16.50 -7.74 -5.82
CA SER A 3 -17.62 -7.87 -6.74
C SER A 3 -17.82 -6.60 -7.57
N GLN A 4 -18.67 -6.65 -8.59
CA GLN A 4 -19.04 -5.46 -9.36
C GLN A 4 -19.73 -4.41 -8.48
N ASP A 5 -20.62 -4.86 -7.57
CA ASP A 5 -21.28 -4.02 -6.57
C ASP A 5 -20.28 -3.30 -5.65
N ASP A 6 -19.17 -3.95 -5.30
CA ASP A 6 -18.13 -3.30 -4.50
C ASP A 6 -17.45 -2.16 -5.27
N ILE A 7 -17.33 -2.28 -6.59
CA ILE A 7 -16.78 -1.21 -7.46
C ILE A 7 -17.76 -0.05 -7.56
N TYR A 8 -19.06 -0.31 -7.70
CA TYR A 8 -20.10 0.74 -7.63
C TYR A 8 -20.07 1.49 -6.30
N ARG A 9 -20.02 0.76 -5.18
CA ARG A 9 -19.93 1.37 -3.84
C ARG A 9 -18.64 2.16 -3.65
N LEU A 10 -17.52 1.69 -4.21
CA LEU A 10 -16.26 2.42 -4.15
C LEU A 10 -16.33 3.72 -4.96
N GLU A 11 -16.90 3.70 -6.16
CA GLU A 11 -17.10 4.89 -6.98
C GLU A 11 -17.90 5.95 -6.23
N ILE A 12 -19.04 5.57 -5.64
CA ILE A 12 -19.88 6.49 -4.86
C ILE A 12 -19.07 7.13 -3.73
N ARG A 13 -18.30 6.35 -2.96
CA ARG A 13 -17.48 6.88 -1.87
C ARG A 13 -16.40 7.84 -2.37
N VAL A 14 -15.76 7.53 -3.49
CA VAL A 14 -14.74 8.38 -4.11
C VAL A 14 -15.35 9.72 -4.55
N ARG A 15 -16.51 9.71 -5.19
CA ARG A 15 -17.20 10.93 -5.63
C ARG A 15 -17.67 11.79 -4.45
N LEU A 16 -18.25 11.16 -3.42
CA LEU A 16 -18.63 11.87 -2.20
C LEU A 16 -17.43 12.50 -1.50
N HIS A 17 -16.26 11.85 -1.55
CA HIS A 17 -15.05 12.41 -1.00
C HIS A 17 -14.54 13.61 -1.81
N ALA A 18 -14.53 13.51 -3.15
CA ALA A 18 -14.20 14.64 -4.03
C ALA A 18 -15.12 15.85 -3.75
N GLU A 19 -16.42 15.63 -3.62
CA GLU A 19 -17.38 16.68 -3.28
C GLU A 19 -17.11 17.30 -1.90
N SER A 20 -16.78 16.47 -0.90
CA SER A 20 -16.42 16.95 0.44
C SER A 20 -15.17 17.84 0.41
N LEU A 21 -14.17 17.49 -0.41
CA LEU A 21 -12.94 18.29 -0.56
C LEU A 21 -13.24 19.63 -1.23
N ARG A 22 -14.10 19.65 -2.25
CA ARG A 22 -14.54 20.91 -2.90
C ARG A 22 -15.24 21.84 -1.91
N LYS A 23 -16.20 21.33 -1.15
CA LYS A 23 -16.90 22.11 -0.11
C LYS A 23 -15.94 22.62 0.96
N ALA A 24 -14.94 21.83 1.34
CA ALA A 24 -13.90 22.28 2.25
C ALA A 24 -13.06 23.43 1.63
N ALA A 25 -12.63 23.30 0.37
CA ALA A 25 -11.86 24.32 -0.32
C ALA A 25 -12.63 25.64 -0.48
N GLU A 26 -13.93 25.59 -0.81
CA GLU A 26 -14.80 26.76 -0.94
C GLU A 26 -14.80 27.65 0.32
N SER A 27 -14.73 27.04 1.51
CA SER A 27 -14.71 27.77 2.78
C SER A 27 -13.47 28.67 2.96
N PHE A 28 -12.43 28.45 2.16
CA PHE A 28 -11.15 29.13 2.27
C PHE A 28 -10.87 30.13 1.13
N ASP A 29 -11.76 30.22 0.14
CA ASP A 29 -11.55 31.04 -1.06
C ASP A 29 -11.47 32.53 -0.79
N THR A 30 -12.28 33.00 0.15
CA THR A 30 -12.34 34.41 0.52
C THR A 30 -11.27 34.79 1.54
N SER A 31 -10.36 33.87 1.88
CA SER A 31 -9.30 34.15 2.85
C SER A 31 -8.31 35.18 2.33
N ALA A 32 -8.06 36.21 3.13
CA ALA A 32 -7.04 37.22 2.85
C ALA A 32 -5.61 36.65 2.90
N ALA A 33 -5.40 35.56 3.65
CA ALA A 33 -4.10 34.91 3.81
C ALA A 33 -3.70 34.11 2.55
N PRO A 34 -2.56 34.43 1.89
CA PRO A 34 -2.11 33.72 0.70
C PRO A 34 -1.93 32.21 0.89
N GLU A 35 -1.41 31.79 2.04
CA GLU A 35 -1.12 30.40 2.37
C GLU A 35 -2.41 29.57 2.44
N VAL A 36 -3.49 30.17 2.96
CA VAL A 36 -4.81 29.54 3.05
C VAL A 36 -5.42 29.35 1.65
N ARG A 37 -5.22 30.31 0.74
CA ARG A 37 -5.66 30.17 -0.66
C ARG A 37 -4.85 29.11 -1.40
N SER A 38 -3.54 29.03 -1.17
CA SER A 38 -2.70 27.97 -1.74
C SER A 38 -3.12 26.58 -1.25
N TYR A 39 -3.47 26.45 0.03
CA TYR A 39 -4.05 25.22 0.56
C TYR A 39 -5.37 24.87 -0.13
N ALA A 40 -6.30 25.82 -0.25
CA ALA A 40 -7.57 25.62 -0.94
C ALA A 40 -7.39 25.18 -2.42
N ALA A 41 -6.41 25.76 -3.12
CA ALA A 41 -6.07 25.35 -4.48
C ALA A 41 -5.57 23.90 -4.54
N ARG A 42 -4.72 23.48 -3.59
CA ARG A 42 -4.26 22.08 -3.51
C ARG A 42 -5.40 21.11 -3.23
N VAL A 43 -6.29 21.44 -2.30
CA VAL A 43 -7.46 20.60 -1.97
C VAL A 43 -8.38 20.39 -3.18
N ARG A 44 -8.50 21.38 -4.07
CA ARG A 44 -9.22 21.21 -5.34
C ARG A 44 -8.55 20.25 -6.29
N ILE A 45 -7.23 20.35 -6.43
CA ILE A 45 -6.46 19.42 -7.26
C ILE A 45 -6.68 18.00 -6.75
N ASP A 46 -6.59 17.79 -5.44
CA ASP A 46 -6.86 16.48 -4.83
C ASP A 46 -8.30 16.01 -5.16
N ALA A 47 -9.30 16.91 -5.11
CA ALA A 47 -10.67 16.57 -5.49
C ALA A 47 -10.81 16.15 -6.97
N ASP A 48 -10.11 16.82 -7.88
CA ASP A 48 -10.11 16.50 -9.30
C ASP A 48 -9.41 15.16 -9.59
N GLU A 49 -8.36 14.84 -8.83
CA GLU A 49 -7.72 13.51 -8.87
C GLU A 49 -8.71 12.42 -8.44
N PHE A 50 -9.50 12.65 -7.38
CA PHE A 50 -10.54 11.69 -6.98
C PHE A 50 -11.63 11.52 -8.06
N ASP A 51 -12.00 12.57 -8.79
CA ASP A 51 -12.93 12.43 -9.91
C ASP A 51 -12.35 11.61 -11.07
N GLN A 52 -11.05 11.75 -11.35
CA GLN A 52 -10.37 10.89 -12.31
C GLN A 52 -10.42 9.42 -11.88
N VAL A 53 -10.19 9.15 -10.58
CA VAL A 53 -10.36 7.80 -10.03
C VAL A 53 -11.81 7.33 -10.19
N GLY A 54 -12.80 8.18 -9.93
CA GLY A 54 -14.21 7.88 -10.17
C GLY A 54 -14.47 7.46 -11.62
N ASN A 55 -13.93 8.18 -12.59
CA ASN A 55 -14.08 7.87 -14.01
C ASN A 55 -13.42 6.54 -14.40
N LEU A 56 -12.27 6.22 -13.82
CA LEU A 56 -11.63 4.91 -14.01
C LEU A 56 -12.49 3.78 -13.45
N LEU A 57 -13.14 3.99 -12.30
CA LEU A 57 -14.04 3.01 -11.70
C LEU A 57 -15.28 2.78 -12.57
N VAL A 58 -15.85 3.82 -13.19
CA VAL A 58 -16.93 3.67 -14.17
C VAL A 58 -16.50 2.81 -15.35
N GLY A 59 -15.32 3.07 -15.92
CA GLY A 59 -14.76 2.25 -16.99
C GLY A 59 -14.59 0.78 -16.56
N LEU A 60 -14.07 0.57 -15.34
CA LEU A 60 -13.88 -0.76 -14.77
C LEU A 60 -15.20 -1.51 -14.57
N GLN A 61 -16.28 -0.83 -14.18
CA GLN A 61 -17.61 -1.43 -14.02
C GLN A 61 -18.13 -2.02 -15.34
N GLY A 62 -17.93 -1.32 -16.47
CA GLY A 62 -18.39 -1.77 -17.78
C GLY A 62 -17.75 -3.09 -18.21
N ASP A 63 -16.48 -3.30 -17.85
CA ASP A 63 -15.69 -4.46 -18.27
C ASP A 63 -15.37 -5.45 -17.13
N TRP A 64 -15.98 -5.30 -15.95
CA TRP A 64 -15.59 -6.08 -14.77
C TRP A 64 -15.77 -7.59 -14.95
N THR A 65 -16.78 -8.03 -15.69
CA THR A 65 -16.99 -9.45 -15.99
C THR A 65 -15.78 -10.07 -16.70
N ARG A 66 -15.11 -9.29 -17.55
CA ARG A 66 -13.92 -9.70 -18.29
C ARG A 66 -12.63 -9.47 -17.50
N LEU A 67 -12.47 -8.29 -16.89
CA LEU A 67 -11.25 -7.89 -16.20
C LEU A 67 -11.12 -8.47 -14.79
N GLY A 68 -12.24 -8.64 -14.10
CA GLY A 68 -12.28 -9.12 -12.72
C GLY A 68 -11.55 -10.45 -12.51
N PRO A 69 -11.76 -11.49 -13.34
CA PRO A 69 -10.97 -12.71 -13.28
C PRO A 69 -9.46 -12.47 -13.43
N MET A 70 -9.04 -11.64 -14.38
CA MET A 70 -7.62 -11.34 -14.63
C MET A 70 -6.97 -10.64 -13.44
N VAL A 71 -7.66 -9.64 -12.87
CA VAL A 71 -7.18 -8.92 -11.67
C VAL A 71 -7.03 -9.86 -10.49
N ARG A 72 -7.96 -10.80 -10.30
CA ARG A 72 -7.89 -11.80 -9.22
C ARG A 72 -6.70 -12.75 -9.39
N GLU A 73 -6.47 -13.26 -10.59
CA GLU A 73 -5.33 -14.14 -10.84
C GLU A 73 -4.00 -13.39 -10.71
N GLY A 74 -3.93 -12.15 -11.20
CA GLY A 74 -2.77 -11.28 -11.00
C GLY A 74 -2.47 -11.05 -9.51
N TYR A 75 -3.49 -10.75 -8.70
CA TYR A 75 -3.32 -10.59 -7.25
C TYR A 75 -2.78 -11.85 -6.59
N LYS A 76 -3.33 -13.03 -6.91
CA LYS A 76 -2.85 -14.31 -6.39
C LYS A 76 -1.38 -14.55 -6.74
N ALA A 77 -0.99 -14.29 -7.98
CA ALA A 77 0.39 -14.44 -8.43
C ALA A 77 1.35 -13.51 -7.67
N VAL A 78 0.96 -12.24 -7.47
CA VAL A 78 1.74 -11.27 -6.68
C VAL A 78 1.86 -11.72 -5.23
N MET A 79 0.78 -12.18 -4.61
CA MET A 79 0.81 -12.63 -3.21
C MET A 79 1.62 -13.91 -3.02
N ALA A 80 1.56 -14.84 -3.97
CA ALA A 80 2.40 -16.04 -3.94
C ALA A 80 3.89 -15.67 -4.01
N GLU A 81 4.25 -14.76 -4.91
CA GLU A 81 5.62 -14.27 -5.03
C GLU A 81 6.08 -13.50 -3.79
N PHE A 82 5.19 -12.69 -3.20
CA PHE A 82 5.46 -11.98 -1.97
C PHE A 82 5.76 -12.93 -0.80
N GLU A 83 4.92 -13.94 -0.59
CA GLU A 83 5.14 -14.92 0.47
C GLU A 83 6.40 -15.76 0.23
N ARG A 84 6.72 -16.10 -1.02
CA ARG A 84 8.00 -16.75 -1.37
C ARG A 84 9.20 -15.90 -0.93
N LYS A 85 9.24 -14.63 -1.34
CA LYS A 85 10.35 -13.72 -0.99
C LYS A 85 10.46 -13.49 0.52
N LYS A 86 9.34 -13.43 1.21
CA LYS A 86 9.27 -13.29 2.67
C LYS A 86 9.85 -14.53 3.37
N ALA A 87 9.55 -15.74 2.88
CA ALA A 87 10.13 -16.97 3.40
C ALA A 87 11.64 -17.03 3.17
N ASP A 88 12.13 -16.68 1.96
CA ASP A 88 13.56 -16.62 1.66
C ASP A 88 14.30 -15.62 2.58
N ALA A 89 13.69 -14.46 2.82
CA ALA A 89 14.24 -13.45 3.72
C ALA A 89 14.22 -13.88 5.20
N ALA A 90 13.31 -14.77 5.59
CA ALA A 90 13.31 -15.37 6.93
C ALA A 90 14.40 -16.44 7.06
N ALA A 91 14.56 -17.30 6.05
CA ALA A 91 15.58 -18.35 6.02
C ALA A 91 17.00 -17.79 6.09
N ARG A 92 17.31 -16.75 5.29
CA ARG A 92 18.61 -16.05 5.35
C ARG A 92 18.89 -15.43 6.72
N ARG A 93 17.85 -14.93 7.40
CA ARG A 93 17.97 -14.40 8.76
C ARG A 93 18.24 -15.51 9.78
N SER A 94 17.59 -16.67 9.66
CA SER A 94 17.90 -17.80 10.54
C SER A 94 19.31 -18.36 10.33
N GLU A 95 19.78 -18.41 9.09
CA GLU A 95 21.15 -18.84 8.76
C GLU A 95 22.19 -17.86 9.30
N ALA A 96 21.95 -16.54 9.19
CA ALA A 96 22.82 -15.52 9.77
C ALA A 96 22.89 -15.58 11.30
N VAL A 97 21.81 -15.99 11.98
CA VAL A 97 21.77 -16.14 13.45
C VAL A 97 22.44 -17.44 13.92
N HIS A 98 22.42 -18.51 13.12
CA HIS A 98 23.05 -19.80 13.48
C HIS A 98 24.51 -19.91 12.99
N GLY A 99 24.92 -19.09 12.02
CA GLY A 99 26.26 -19.08 11.44
C GLY A 99 27.36 -18.46 12.31
N ASP A 100 27.03 -17.81 13.43
CA ASP A 100 27.99 -17.10 14.29
C ASP A 100 28.52 -17.92 15.49
N SER A 101 28.11 -19.19 15.62
CA SER A 101 28.57 -20.08 16.72
C SER A 101 29.65 -21.09 16.34
N SER A 102 30.13 -21.06 15.09
CA SER A 102 31.15 -21.99 14.59
C SER A 102 32.52 -21.34 14.44
N ASP A 103 32.92 -20.48 15.38
CA ASP A 103 34.32 -20.07 15.49
C ASP A 103 35.06 -21.07 16.41
N PRO A 104 35.83 -22.02 15.84
CA PRO A 104 36.51 -23.05 16.63
C PRO A 104 37.53 -22.46 17.62
N GLU A 105 37.95 -21.20 17.45
CA GLU A 105 38.87 -20.52 18.37
C GLU A 105 38.22 -20.16 19.72
N LEU A 106 36.94 -19.79 19.73
CA LEU A 106 36.20 -19.48 20.97
C LEU A 106 35.88 -20.74 21.78
N VAL A 107 35.59 -21.85 21.11
CA VAL A 107 35.38 -23.16 21.74
C VAL A 107 36.68 -23.70 22.36
N ALA A 108 37.83 -23.47 21.72
CA ALA A 108 39.13 -23.85 22.25
C ALA A 108 39.53 -23.03 23.50
N ARG A 109 39.26 -21.72 23.50
CA ARG A 109 39.51 -20.84 24.66
C ARG A 109 38.64 -21.18 25.87
N GLY A 110 37.38 -21.57 25.67
CA GLY A 110 36.50 -21.98 26.76
C GLY A 110 36.96 -23.26 27.47
N LYS A 111 37.52 -24.24 26.74
CA LYS A 111 38.03 -25.49 27.32
C LYS A 111 39.36 -25.33 28.06
N ALA A 112 40.18 -24.34 27.71
CA ALA A 112 41.44 -24.07 28.40
C ALA A 112 41.23 -23.41 29.78
N LEU A 113 40.15 -22.65 29.95
CA LEU A 113 39.82 -21.93 31.18
C LEU A 113 39.10 -22.80 32.24
N SER A 114 38.51 -23.93 31.85
CA SER A 114 37.88 -24.87 32.80
C SER A 114 38.81 -26.00 33.27
N ALA A 115 40.04 -26.04 32.77
CA ALA A 115 41.06 -27.04 33.11
C ALA A 115 42.20 -26.48 33.98
N ALA A 116 42.09 -25.23 34.44
CA ALA A 116 42.96 -24.59 35.43
C ALA A 116 42.19 -24.39 36.74
#